data_AF-A0A3D2R8L4-F1
#
_entry.id   AF-A0A3D2R8L4-F1
#
_cell.length_a   1.000
_cell.length_b   1.000
_cell.length_c   1.000
_cell.angle_alpha   90.00
_cell.angle_beta   90.00
_cell.angle_gamma   90.00
#
_symmetry.space_group_name_H-M   'P 1'
#
loop_
_entity.id
_entity.type
_entity.pdbx_description
1 polymer ?
#
loop_
_entity_poly.entity_id
_entity_poly.type
_entity_poly.pdbx_seq_one_letter_code
_entity_poly.pdbx_strand_id
1 'polypeptide(L)'
;DVCSSDLEIAKRMEKICPDAWFLNYTNPLTKICEAINRLTSIKFVGLCHGILAGKHQLSQFLEMNEEDLEVKASGLNHITWFQSIKDKNTGEDLYPKLKSR
;
A
#
# COMPACT_ATOMS: atom_id res chain seq x y z
N ASP A 1 -21.84 -9.38 -4.18
CA ASP A 1 -20.92 -8.23 -4.19
C ASP A 1 -19.52 -8.76 -3.90
N VAL A 2 -18.45 -8.14 -4.38
CA VAL A 2 -17.07 -8.62 -4.16
C VAL A 2 -16.69 -8.54 -2.68
N CYS A 3 -17.17 -7.50 -1.98
CA CYS A 3 -16.97 -7.37 -0.54
C CYS A 3 -17.61 -8.53 0.24
N SER A 4 -18.74 -9.07 -0.23
CA SER A 4 -19.39 -10.21 0.44
C SER A 4 -18.61 -11.51 0.27
N SER A 5 -17.91 -11.72 -0.85
CA SER A 5 -17.13 -12.94 -1.06
C SER A 5 -15.86 -12.99 -0.21
N ASP A 6 -15.11 -11.88 -0.12
CA ASP A 6 -13.88 -11.84 0.69
C ASP A 6 -14.18 -12.01 2.18
N LEU A 7 -15.28 -11.43 2.66
CA LEU A 7 -15.72 -11.62 4.03
C LEU A 7 -16.14 -13.07 4.32
N GLU A 8 -16.79 -13.74 3.36
CA GLU A 8 -17.14 -15.15 3.51
C GLU A 8 -15.88 -16.04 3.62
N ILE A 9 -14.87 -15.76 2.78
CA ILE A 9 -13.56 -16.43 2.87
C ILE A 9 -12.95 -16.21 4.26
N ALA A 10 -12.92 -14.95 4.74
CA ALA A 10 -12.37 -14.63 6.04
C ALA A 10 -13.07 -15.37 7.19
N LYS A 11 -14.41 -15.44 7.18
CA LYS A 11 -15.20 -16.20 8.17
C LYS A 11 -14.96 -17.71 8.09
N ARG A 12 -14.65 -18.24 6.91
CA ARG A 12 -14.26 -19.66 6.76
C ARG A 12 -12.87 -19.90 7.30
N MET A 13 -11.92 -18.98 7.09
CA MET A 13 -10.57 -19.07 7.65
C MET A 13 -10.57 -19.12 9.17
N GLU A 14 -11.44 -18.38 9.86
CA GLU A 14 -11.60 -18.46 11.33
C GLU A 14 -11.84 -19.89 11.85
N LYS A 15 -12.49 -20.73 11.05
CA LYS A 15 -12.82 -22.11 11.41
C LYS A 15 -11.79 -23.12 10.94
N ILE A 16 -11.21 -22.90 9.77
CA ILE A 16 -10.40 -23.91 9.06
C ILE A 16 -8.91 -23.70 9.30
N CYS A 17 -8.46 -22.44 9.34
CA CYS A 17 -7.06 -22.08 9.43
C CYS A 17 -6.86 -20.72 10.14
N PRO A 18 -7.26 -20.61 11.41
CA PRO A 18 -7.30 -19.33 12.14
C PRO A 18 -5.94 -18.63 12.24
N ASP A 19 -4.84 -19.37 12.14
CA ASP A 19 -3.48 -18.83 12.27
C ASP A 19 -2.87 -18.31 10.97
N ALA A 20 -3.50 -18.58 9.82
CA ALA A 20 -3.01 -18.20 8.50
C ALA A 20 -3.21 -16.71 8.20
N TRP A 21 -2.38 -16.16 7.30
CA TRP A 21 -2.51 -14.80 6.82
C TRP A 21 -3.44 -14.73 5.60
N PHE A 22 -4.39 -13.80 5.62
CA PHE A 22 -5.17 -13.41 4.45
C PHE A 22 -4.50 -12.24 3.73
N LEU A 23 -3.91 -12.52 2.57
CA LEU A 23 -3.24 -11.52 1.72
C LEU A 23 -4.22 -11.07 0.62
N ASN A 24 -4.74 -9.84 0.72
CA ASN A 24 -5.78 -9.37 -0.18
C ASN A 24 -5.26 -8.33 -1.19
N TYR A 25 -5.54 -8.54 -2.48
CA TYR A 25 -5.36 -7.56 -3.56
C TYR A 25 -6.70 -7.11 -4.19
N THR A 26 -7.81 -7.70 -3.77
CA THR A 26 -9.15 -7.42 -4.32
C THR A 26 -9.61 -6.02 -3.94
N ASN A 27 -10.22 -5.33 -4.90
CA ASN A 27 -10.79 -4.00 -4.71
C ASN A 27 -12.30 -4.04 -4.46
N PRO A 28 -12.88 -3.05 -3.74
CA PRO A 28 -12.22 -1.86 -3.17
C PRO A 28 -11.49 -2.18 -1.85
N LEU A 29 -10.15 -2.11 -1.86
CA LEU A 29 -9.29 -2.66 -0.80
C LEU A 29 -9.61 -2.09 0.58
N THR A 30 -9.73 -0.77 0.70
CA THR A 30 -10.04 -0.10 1.97
C THR A 30 -11.32 -0.63 2.61
N LYS A 31 -12.39 -0.82 1.81
CA LYS A 31 -13.68 -1.30 2.33
C LYS A 31 -13.62 -2.77 2.73
N ILE A 32 -12.93 -3.60 1.94
CA ILE A 32 -12.78 -5.04 2.24
C ILE A 32 -11.97 -5.23 3.52
N CYS A 33 -10.81 -4.56 3.62
CA CYS A 33 -9.97 -4.61 4.81
C CYS A 33 -10.74 -4.13 6.06
N GLU A 34 -11.51 -3.06 5.94
CA GLU A 34 -12.34 -2.56 7.04
C GLU A 34 -13.42 -3.58 7.47
N ALA A 35 -14.08 -4.23 6.49
CA ALA A 35 -15.07 -5.26 6.79
C ALA A 35 -14.44 -6.47 7.51
N ILE A 36 -13.30 -6.95 7.03
CA ILE A 36 -12.56 -8.07 7.66
C ILE A 36 -12.12 -7.68 9.08
N ASN A 37 -11.55 -6.48 9.26
CA ASN A 37 -11.10 -5.96 10.55
C ASN A 37 -12.23 -5.88 11.59
N ARG A 38 -13.44 -5.48 11.16
CA ARG A 38 -14.59 -5.31 12.06
C ARG A 38 -15.35 -6.60 12.35
N LEU A 39 -15.36 -7.54 11.42
CA LEU A 39 -16.32 -8.66 11.42
C LEU A 39 -15.66 -10.03 11.57
N THR A 40 -14.34 -10.09 11.69
CA THR A 40 -13.57 -11.33 11.86
C THR A 40 -12.35 -11.08 12.76
N SER A 41 -11.70 -12.18 13.17
CA SER A 41 -10.52 -12.18 14.04
C SER A 41 -9.23 -12.64 13.36
N ILE A 42 -9.26 -12.87 12.04
CA ILE A 42 -8.12 -13.43 11.30
C ILE A 42 -6.98 -12.41 11.11
N LYS A 43 -5.77 -12.92 10.91
CA LYS A 43 -4.62 -12.12 10.48
C LYS A 43 -4.78 -11.76 9.01
N PHE A 44 -4.72 -10.47 8.66
CA PHE A 44 -4.87 -10.03 7.28
C PHE A 44 -3.97 -8.84 6.95
N VAL A 45 -3.66 -8.67 5.67
CA VAL A 45 -3.05 -7.47 5.13
C VAL A 45 -3.60 -7.19 3.73
N GLY A 46 -3.96 -5.93 3.48
CA GLY A 46 -4.32 -5.44 2.16
C GLY A 46 -3.09 -4.92 1.41
N LEU A 47 -2.95 -5.29 0.14
CA LEU A 47 -1.78 -4.99 -0.68
C LEU A 47 -2.19 -4.21 -1.94
N CYS A 48 -1.33 -3.29 -2.34
CA CYS A 48 -1.51 -2.47 -3.54
C CYS A 48 -0.14 -2.06 -4.09
N HIS A 49 -0.05 -1.95 -5.42
CA HIS A 49 1.17 -1.54 -6.12
C HIS A 49 1.37 -0.01 -6.19
N GLY A 50 0.45 0.78 -5.61
CA GLY A 50 0.40 2.24 -5.80
C GLY A 50 1.66 2.97 -5.34
N ILE A 51 2.27 2.58 -4.23
CA ILE A 51 3.51 3.21 -3.74
C ILE A 51 4.68 2.90 -4.67
N LEU A 52 4.79 1.65 -5.15
CA LEU A 52 5.86 1.25 -6.06
C LEU A 52 5.72 1.98 -7.41
N ALA A 53 4.51 2.01 -7.97
CA ALA A 53 4.24 2.75 -9.20
C ALA A 53 4.48 4.26 -9.04
N GLY A 54 4.12 4.84 -7.89
CA GLY A 54 4.39 6.24 -7.59
C GLY A 54 5.89 6.53 -7.44
N LYS A 55 6.66 5.63 -6.82
CA LYS A 55 8.12 5.73 -6.72
C LYS A 55 8.78 5.72 -8.11
N HIS A 56 8.31 4.83 -8.99
CA HIS A 56 8.74 4.80 -10.38
C HIS A 56 8.48 6.15 -11.09
N GLN A 57 7.29 6.71 -10.96
CA GLN A 57 6.95 8.03 -11.52
C GLN A 57 7.83 9.15 -10.96
N LEU A 58 8.09 9.15 -9.64
CA LEU A 58 9.01 10.10 -9.02
C LEU A 58 10.42 10.04 -9.60
N SER A 59 10.93 8.83 -9.89
CA SER A 59 12.25 8.66 -10.51
C SER A 59 12.34 9.31 -11.89
N GLN A 60 11.26 9.21 -12.67
CA GLN A 60 11.17 9.84 -13.99
C GLN A 60 11.15 11.37 -13.88
N PHE A 61 10.37 11.93 -12.95
CA PHE A 61 10.31 13.39 -12.76
C PHE A 61 11.62 13.98 -12.21
N LEU A 62 12.32 13.24 -11.36
CA LEU A 62 13.57 13.68 -10.73
C LEU A 62 14.81 13.39 -11.59
N GLU A 63 14.65 12.64 -12.68
CA GLU A 63 15.71 12.14 -13.57
C GLU A 63 16.80 11.39 -12.79
N MET A 64 16.35 10.46 -11.94
CA MET A 64 17.22 9.63 -11.09
C MET A 64 16.86 8.16 -11.25
N ASN A 65 17.77 7.25 -10.91
CA ASN A 65 17.41 5.84 -10.84
C ASN A 65 16.43 5.61 -9.68
N GLU A 66 15.43 4.76 -9.88
CA GLU A 66 14.45 4.45 -8.85
C GLU A 66 15.10 3.85 -7.58
N GLU A 67 16.20 3.12 -7.73
CA GLU A 67 16.95 2.50 -6.63
C GLU A 67 17.65 3.52 -5.72
N ASP A 68 17.99 4.69 -6.27
CA ASP A 68 18.61 5.81 -5.55
C ASP A 68 17.59 6.63 -4.75
N LEU A 69 16.29 6.39 -4.94
CA LEU A 69 15.23 7.05 -4.18
C LEU A 69 14.88 6.26 -2.90
N GLU A 70 14.95 6.94 -1.76
CA GLU A 70 14.27 6.54 -0.53
C GLU A 70 12.97 7.33 -0.40
N VAL A 71 11.84 6.62 -0.25
CA VAL A 71 10.52 7.25 -0.08
C VAL A 71 9.82 6.74 1.16
N LYS A 72 9.08 7.64 1.81
CA LYS A 72 8.09 7.29 2.84
C LYS A 72 6.75 7.83 2.42
N ALA A 73 5.71 7.01 2.53
CA ALA A 73 4.36 7.35 2.12
C ALA A 73 3.35 6.86 3.15
N SER A 74 2.24 7.59 3.27
CA SER A 74 1.11 7.18 4.10
C SER A 74 -0.22 7.72 3.58
N GLY A 75 -1.32 7.08 4.02
CA GLY A 75 -2.68 7.40 3.60
C GLY A 75 -3.54 6.16 3.52
N LEU A 76 -4.65 6.26 2.78
CA LEU A 76 -5.52 5.12 2.47
C LEU A 76 -5.13 4.52 1.11
N ASN A 77 -5.62 3.32 0.82
CA ASN A 77 -5.47 2.75 -0.51
C ASN A 77 -6.04 3.71 -1.57
N HIS A 78 -5.23 4.00 -2.60
CA HIS A 78 -5.49 4.97 -3.68
C HIS A 78 -5.70 6.42 -3.23
N ILE A 79 -5.43 6.73 -1.96
CA ILE A 79 -5.45 8.08 -1.39
C ILE A 79 -4.22 8.20 -0.48
N THR A 80 -3.04 8.11 -1.10
CA THR A 80 -1.74 8.04 -0.44
C THR A 80 -0.89 9.23 -0.88
N TRP A 81 -0.14 9.81 0.07
CA TRP A 81 0.85 10.85 -0.22
C TRP A 81 2.24 10.37 0.16
N PHE A 82 3.21 10.69 -0.70
CA PHE A 82 4.59 10.71 -0.27
C PHE A 82 4.73 11.80 0.80
N GLN A 83 5.47 11.50 1.86
CA GLN A 83 5.78 12.41 2.97
C GLN A 83 7.28 12.71 3.05
N SER A 84 8.10 11.85 2.46
CA SER A 84 9.55 12.05 2.32
C SER A 84 9.99 11.46 0.99
N ILE A 85 10.83 12.20 0.27
CA ILE A 85 11.53 11.75 -0.94
C ILE A 85 12.98 12.18 -0.76
N LYS A 86 13.89 11.23 -0.64
CA LYS A 86 15.31 11.51 -0.41
C LYS A 86 16.19 10.77 -1.39
N ASP A 87 17.34 11.36 -1.68
CA ASP A 87 18.45 10.62 -2.25
C ASP A 87 18.98 9.66 -1.18
N LYS A 88 18.95 8.36 -1.47
CA LYS A 88 19.34 7.30 -0.54
C LYS A 88 20.85 7.32 -0.22
N ASN A 89 21.67 7.82 -1.14
CA ASN A 89 23.12 7.83 -1.02
C ASN A 89 23.62 9.06 -0.27
N THR A 90 22.99 10.22 -0.49
CA THR A 90 23.43 11.50 0.12
C THR A 90 22.57 11.94 1.30
N GLY A 91 21.32 11.46 1.38
CA GLY A 91 20.33 11.89 2.35
C GLY A 91 19.65 13.23 2.00
N GLU A 92 19.93 13.81 0.83
CA GLU A 92 19.33 15.07 0.35
C GLU A 92 17.81 14.96 0.24
N ASP A 93 17.08 16.00 0.67
CA ASP A 93 15.63 16.11 0.45
C ASP A 93 15.34 16.54 -0.99
N LEU A 94 14.63 15.68 -1.72
CA LEU A 94 14.34 15.87 -3.14
C LEU A 94 12.99 16.54 -3.39
N TYR A 95 12.19 16.82 -2.36
CA TYR A 95 10.93 17.55 -2.53
C TYR A 95 11.07 18.92 -3.20
N PRO A 96 12.05 19.77 -2.82
CA PRO A 96 12.27 21.05 -3.49
C PRO A 96 12.54 20.88 -4.99
N LYS A 97 13.35 19.87 -5.36
CA LYS A 97 13.64 19.54 -6.76
C LYS A 97 12.37 19.11 -7.50
N LEU A 98 11.55 18.23 -6.92
CA LEU A 98 10.28 17.80 -7.50
C LEU A 98 9.32 18.98 -7.75
N LYS A 99 9.20 19.91 -6.79
CA LYS A 99 8.30 21.07 -6.90
C LYS A 99 8.69 22.08 -7.98
N SER A 100 9.94 22.06 -8.42
CA SER A 100 10.46 22.98 -9.45
C SER A 100 10.29 22.46 -10.89
N ARG A 101 9.78 21.23 -11.04
CA ARG A 101 9.44 20.60 -12.33
C ARG A 101 7.99 20.88 -12.68
#